data_AF-A0A3D0M0T5-F1
#
_entry.id   AF-A0A3D0M0T5-F1
#
_cell.length_a   1.000
_cell.length_b   1.000
_cell.length_c   1.000
_cell.angle_alpha   90.00
_cell.angle_beta   90.00
_cell.angle_gamma   90.00
#
_symmetry.space_group_name_H-M   'P 1'
#
loop_
_entity.id
_entity.type
_entity.pdbx_description
1 polymer ?
#
loop_
_entity_poly.entity_id
_entity_poly.type
_entity_poly.pdbx_seq_one_letter_code
_entity_poly.pdbx_strand_id
1 'polypeptide(L)'
;MRIMNLKWIWRMSMDKNPNVKMIRFIDSRSNHLFSIPDGGTIIITHKDGEKLERTCEYLDDLHTKIGDFVYHVCQLAELMERAGAKYEPKLEDNKYPAYCYSTNQASGEMIIIHRGETGFYRCNYSTPDRQRNREIVDELNSHVGISRGMEESMRGGSMFGWDKPIANPENYEEDGTMRKSNPYDRTFAERMKQNYPVGTKLVLDQLYDPYCDLPIGLKGIVQHVDDIGTVHCIFENGSTLGLIPGEDRFHKDVEKMAENLPEEAEEYGEERVIHEQGL
;
A
#
# COMPACT_ATOMS: atom_id res chain seq x y z
N MET A 1 0.39 -34.54 0.95
CA MET A 1 -0.17 -33.19 1.24
C MET A 1 0.18 -32.84 2.68
N ARG A 2 1.30 -32.16 2.93
CA ARG A 2 1.74 -31.79 4.30
C ARG A 2 1.29 -30.36 4.58
N ILE A 3 0.46 -30.21 5.60
CA ILE A 3 0.06 -28.93 6.18
C ILE A 3 1.36 -28.20 6.60
N MET A 4 1.74 -27.15 5.86
CA MET A 4 2.88 -26.32 6.24
C MET A 4 2.48 -25.47 7.45
N ASN A 5 3.21 -25.70 8.54
CA ASN A 5 2.98 -25.13 9.85
C ASN A 5 3.30 -23.63 9.82
N LEU A 6 2.32 -22.77 10.09
CA LEU A 6 2.44 -21.30 10.04
C LEU A 6 3.63 -20.75 10.86
N LYS A 7 4.14 -21.47 11.87
CA LYS A 7 5.35 -21.09 12.61
C LYS A 7 6.62 -20.95 11.76
N TRP A 8 6.70 -21.56 10.57
CA TRP A 8 7.86 -21.46 9.68
C TRP A 8 7.82 -20.25 8.75
N ILE A 9 6.63 -19.75 8.39
CA ILE A 9 6.48 -18.54 7.56
C ILE A 9 6.93 -17.29 8.33
N TRP A 10 6.75 -17.27 9.65
CA TRP A 10 7.19 -16.17 10.53
C TRP A 10 8.71 -16.12 10.80
N ARG A 11 9.48 -17.14 10.41
CA ARG A 11 10.94 -17.20 10.64
C ARG A 11 11.77 -16.85 9.40
N MET A 12 11.13 -16.65 8.25
CA MET A 12 11.81 -16.38 6.97
C MET A 12 11.53 -14.99 6.38
N SER A 13 10.85 -14.11 7.14
CA SER A 13 10.82 -12.66 6.90
C SER A 13 11.22 -11.93 8.18
N MET A 14 12.35 -12.37 8.74
CA MET A 14 13.06 -11.71 9.85
C MET A 14 14.47 -11.30 9.42
N ASP A 15 14.71 -11.12 8.12
CA ASP A 15 15.82 -10.31 7.66
C ASP A 15 15.36 -8.86 7.61
N LYS A 16 15.44 -8.25 8.79
CA LYS A 16 15.71 -6.84 8.94
C LYS A 16 16.73 -6.43 7.86
N ASN A 17 16.57 -5.26 7.24
CA ASN A 17 17.78 -4.47 7.02
C ASN A 17 17.86 -3.43 8.15
N PRO A 18 18.52 -3.76 9.28
CA PRO A 18 18.60 -2.90 10.45
C PRO A 18 19.58 -1.72 10.26
N ASN A 19 19.83 -1.32 9.02
CA ASN A 19 20.94 -0.45 8.62
C ASN A 19 20.56 0.63 7.61
N VAL A 20 19.27 1.01 7.48
CA VAL A 20 18.96 2.26 6.76
C VAL A 20 19.50 3.41 7.62
N LYS A 21 20.66 3.93 7.24
CA LYS A 21 21.30 5.05 7.91
C LYS A 21 20.55 6.33 7.56
N MET A 22 20.26 7.14 8.57
CA MET A 22 19.51 8.39 8.40
C MET A 22 20.47 9.56 8.54
N ILE A 23 20.46 10.45 7.56
CA ILE A 23 21.25 11.68 7.56
C ILE A 23 20.40 12.76 8.22
N ARG A 24 20.89 13.33 9.32
CA ARG A 24 20.21 14.39 10.06
C ARG A 24 20.59 15.77 9.53
N PHE A 25 19.59 16.61 9.30
CA PHE A 25 19.74 18.02 8.92
C PHE A 25 19.27 18.92 10.08
N ILE A 26 20.03 19.97 10.37
CA ILE A 26 19.81 20.86 11.52
C ILE A 26 19.87 22.34 11.13
N ASP A 27 19.36 23.26 11.94
CA ASP A 27 19.69 24.67 11.77
C ASP A 27 21.03 25.03 12.47
N SER A 28 21.49 26.27 12.33
CA SER A 28 22.73 26.75 12.98
C SER A 28 22.66 26.76 14.51
N ARG A 29 21.45 26.70 15.06
CA ARG A 29 21.19 26.57 16.50
C ARG A 29 21.12 25.11 16.94
N SER A 30 21.45 24.17 16.05
CA SER A 30 21.40 22.72 16.26
C SER A 30 20.00 22.14 16.45
N ASN A 31 18.95 22.88 16.12
CA ASN A 31 17.59 22.34 16.09
C ASN A 31 17.48 21.35 14.93
N HIS A 32 16.87 20.20 15.18
CA HIS A 32 16.54 19.25 14.12
C HIS A 32 15.54 19.88 13.16
N LEU A 33 15.83 19.79 11.86
CA LEU A 33 14.92 20.25 10.79
C LEU A 33 14.20 19.06 10.16
N PHE A 34 14.97 18.09 9.66
CA PHE A 34 14.47 16.84 9.09
C PHE A 34 15.60 15.81 9.03
N SER A 35 15.27 14.59 8.64
CA SER A 35 16.26 13.58 8.27
C SER A 35 15.94 13.06 6.87
N ILE A 36 16.88 12.41 6.20
CA ILE A 36 16.62 11.66 4.96
C ILE A 36 17.34 10.31 5.02
N PRO A 37 16.85 9.27 4.33
CA PRO A 37 17.59 8.02 4.21
C PRO A 37 18.91 8.25 3.45
N ASP A 38 19.90 7.41 3.72
CA ASP A 38 21.13 7.34 2.92
C ASP A 38 20.82 7.21 1.42
N GLY A 39 21.52 8.00 0.60
CA GLY A 39 21.24 8.18 -0.83
C GLY A 39 20.07 9.12 -1.14
N GLY A 40 19.41 9.70 -0.13
CA GLY A 40 18.33 10.68 -0.30
C GLY A 40 18.82 11.99 -0.90
N THR A 41 17.89 12.83 -1.35
CA THR A 41 18.22 14.10 -2.03
C THR A 41 17.61 15.29 -1.29
N ILE A 42 18.31 16.41 -1.26
CA ILE A 42 17.83 17.70 -0.76
C ILE A 42 17.75 18.72 -1.89
N ILE A 43 16.90 19.73 -1.72
CA ILE A 43 16.91 20.96 -2.49
C ILE A 43 17.47 22.08 -1.63
N ILE A 44 18.52 22.72 -2.09
CA ILE A 44 19.11 23.92 -1.51
C ILE A 44 18.56 25.13 -2.28
N THR A 45 17.88 26.03 -1.59
CA THR A 45 17.41 27.30 -2.16
C THR A 45 18.34 28.42 -1.70
N HIS A 46 19.04 29.07 -2.64
CA HIS A 46 19.93 30.20 -2.38
C HIS A 46 19.17 31.51 -2.18
N LYS A 47 19.88 32.56 -1.74
CA LYS A 47 19.30 33.87 -1.42
C LYS A 47 18.64 34.56 -2.62
N ASP A 48 19.13 34.30 -3.83
CA ASP A 48 18.57 34.77 -5.10
C ASP A 48 17.36 33.95 -5.58
N GLY A 49 17.00 32.89 -4.86
CA GLY A 49 15.93 31.96 -5.19
C GLY A 49 16.36 30.82 -6.12
N GLU A 50 17.64 30.75 -6.53
CA GLU A 50 18.15 29.63 -7.31
C GLU A 50 18.05 28.34 -6.47
N LYS A 51 17.54 27.28 -7.10
CA LYS A 51 17.37 25.97 -6.47
C LYS A 51 18.38 24.97 -7.01
N LEU A 52 19.02 24.26 -6.09
CA LEU A 52 20.07 23.30 -6.38
C LEU A 52 19.74 21.95 -5.75
N GLU A 53 19.71 20.91 -6.56
CA GLU A 53 19.46 19.54 -6.11
C GLU A 53 20.78 18.84 -5.74
N ARG A 54 20.79 18.14 -4.60
CA ARG A 54 21.98 17.41 -4.12
C ARG A 54 21.61 16.08 -3.48
N THR A 55 22.18 15.01 -4.01
CA THR A 55 22.16 13.69 -3.37
C THR A 55 23.11 13.68 -2.17
N CYS A 56 22.69 13.00 -1.11
CA CYS A 56 23.37 12.95 0.16
C CYS A 56 23.72 11.49 0.51
N GLU A 57 24.97 11.24 0.88
CA GLU A 57 25.45 9.95 1.37
C GLU A 57 25.73 10.06 2.88
N TYR A 58 25.31 9.05 3.63
CA TYR A 58 25.59 8.91 5.05
C TYR A 58 27.03 8.42 5.22
N LEU A 59 27.78 9.09 6.10
CA LEU A 59 29.10 8.63 6.51
C LEU A 59 29.08 8.20 7.97
N ASP A 60 28.65 9.11 8.84
CA ASP A 60 28.43 8.87 10.26
C ASP A 60 27.38 9.85 10.83
N ASP A 61 27.16 9.84 12.14
CA ASP A 61 26.13 10.67 12.80
C ASP A 61 26.39 12.18 12.73
N LEU A 62 27.62 12.58 12.41
CA LEU A 62 28.06 13.98 12.35
C LEU A 62 28.50 14.40 10.95
N HIS A 63 28.79 13.46 10.06
CA HIS A 63 29.28 13.74 8.70
C HIS A 63 28.36 13.18 7.62
N THR A 64 28.15 14.00 6.59
CA THR A 64 27.44 13.61 5.37
C THR A 64 28.17 14.13 4.15
N LYS A 65 28.14 13.37 3.07
CA LYS A 65 28.60 13.82 1.76
C LYS A 65 27.42 14.35 0.97
N ILE A 66 27.51 15.58 0.48
CA ILE A 66 26.48 16.26 -0.31
C ILE A 66 27.07 16.64 -1.66
N GLY A 67 26.62 15.98 -2.73
CA GLY A 67 27.33 15.99 -4.02
C GLY A 67 28.75 15.44 -3.85
N ASP A 68 29.76 16.24 -4.21
CA ASP A 68 31.17 15.82 -4.14
C ASP A 68 31.89 16.19 -2.82
N PHE A 69 31.20 16.86 -1.89
CA PHE A 69 31.82 17.43 -0.69
C PHE A 69 31.32 16.79 0.59
N VAL A 70 32.25 16.55 1.53
CA VAL A 70 31.93 16.05 2.87
C VAL A 70 31.80 17.22 3.85
N TYR A 71 30.73 17.21 4.63
CA TYR A 71 30.43 18.23 5.63
C TYR A 71 30.19 17.61 6.99
N HIS A 72 30.65 18.30 8.04
CA HIS A 72 30.07 18.13 9.37
C HIS A 72 28.69 18.82 9.41
N VAL A 73 27.68 18.20 10.02
CA VAL A 73 26.29 18.71 10.01
C VAL A 73 26.15 20.12 10.57
N CYS A 74 26.88 20.47 11.65
CA CYS A 74 26.90 21.84 12.19
C CYS A 74 27.58 22.84 11.24
N GLN A 75 28.68 22.43 10.61
CA GLN A 75 29.40 23.29 9.66
C GLN A 75 28.52 23.60 8.45
N LEU A 76 27.81 22.60 7.94
CA LEU A 76 26.83 22.78 6.87
C LEU A 76 25.75 23.80 7.27
N ALA A 77 25.18 23.66 8.46
CA ALA A 77 24.13 24.56 8.94
C ALA A 77 24.61 26.02 9.07
N GLU A 78 25.81 26.24 9.61
CA GLU A 78 26.44 27.57 9.68
C GLU A 78 26.70 28.15 8.28
N LEU A 79 27.18 27.32 7.34
CA LEU A 79 27.44 27.75 5.97
C LEU A 79 26.15 28.19 5.27
N MET A 80 25.07 27.44 5.44
CA MET A 80 23.78 27.76 4.83
C MET A 80 23.20 29.06 5.40
N GLU A 81 23.24 29.27 6.72
CA GLU A 81 22.78 30.52 7.33
C GLU A 81 23.61 31.72 6.85
N ARG A 82 24.95 31.60 6.80
CA ARG A 82 25.83 32.66 6.27
C ARG A 82 25.55 32.99 4.81
N ALA A 83 25.25 31.98 4.00
CA ALA A 83 24.89 32.15 2.59
C ALA A 83 23.45 32.69 2.41
N GLY A 84 22.63 32.70 3.47
CA GLY A 84 21.19 32.96 3.37
C GLY A 84 20.43 31.88 2.60
N ALA A 85 20.97 30.67 2.56
CA ALA A 85 20.40 29.52 1.88
C ALA A 85 19.59 28.65 2.85
N LYS A 86 18.62 27.91 2.32
CA LYS A 86 17.82 26.93 3.07
C LYS A 86 17.90 25.59 2.35
N TYR A 87 17.78 24.49 3.09
CA TYR A 87 17.58 23.19 2.49
C TYR A 87 16.26 22.56 2.95
N GLU A 88 15.65 21.80 2.04
CA GLU A 88 14.45 21.00 2.25
C GLU A 88 14.68 19.62 1.62
N PRO A 89 14.06 18.54 2.14
CA PRO A 89 14.14 17.26 1.48
C PRO A 89 13.53 17.37 0.08
N LYS A 90 14.21 16.85 -0.94
CA LYS A 90 13.59 16.73 -2.26
C LYS A 90 12.50 15.66 -2.15
N LEU A 91 11.26 16.11 -2.21
CA LEU A 91 10.14 15.24 -2.53
C LEU A 91 10.34 14.83 -3.99
N GLU A 92 10.68 13.56 -4.22
CA GLU A 92 10.63 13.01 -5.58
C GLU A 92 9.22 13.23 -6.14
N ASP A 93 9.04 13.24 -7.48
CA ASP A 93 7.73 13.13 -8.15
C ASP A 93 6.94 11.85 -7.77
N ASN A 94 7.50 11.08 -6.85
CA ASN A 94 6.88 9.98 -6.17
C ASN A 94 5.74 10.53 -5.30
N LYS A 95 4.54 9.99 -5.48
CA LYS A 95 3.32 10.29 -4.69
C LYS A 95 3.53 10.31 -3.17
N TYR A 96 4.64 9.75 -2.69
CA TYR A 96 4.90 9.43 -1.30
C TYR A 96 6.09 10.22 -0.72
N PRO A 97 5.95 10.81 0.47
CA PRO A 97 7.11 11.32 1.22
C PRO A 97 8.05 10.16 1.56
N ALA A 98 9.36 10.44 1.71
CA ALA A 98 10.35 9.39 2.04
C ALA A 98 10.00 8.63 3.32
N TYR A 99 9.47 9.35 4.32
CA TYR A 99 8.87 8.79 5.53
C TYR A 99 7.81 9.76 6.08
N CYS A 100 6.98 9.28 7.00
CA CYS A 100 6.13 10.12 7.83
C CYS A 100 6.16 9.64 9.29
N TYR A 101 5.83 10.54 10.22
CA TYR A 101 5.51 10.14 11.59
C TYR A 101 4.03 9.70 11.65
N SER A 102 3.72 8.76 12.54
CA SER A 102 2.34 8.36 12.83
C SER A 102 2.20 7.91 14.28
N THR A 103 0.99 7.56 14.71
CA THR A 103 0.74 6.94 16.01
C THR A 103 0.27 5.50 15.83
N ASN A 104 0.81 4.59 16.64
CA ASN A 104 0.31 3.22 16.69
C ASN A 104 -1.11 3.22 17.27
N GLN A 105 -2.08 2.68 16.55
CA GLN A 105 -3.48 2.73 17.00
C GLN A 105 -3.75 1.92 18.28
N ALA A 106 -2.99 0.85 18.52
CA ALA A 106 -3.13 0.03 19.72
C ALA A 106 -2.46 0.69 20.93
N SER A 107 -1.16 1.02 20.84
CA SER A 107 -0.39 1.53 21.98
C SER A 107 -0.46 3.05 22.16
N GLY A 108 -0.72 3.82 21.10
CA GLY A 108 -0.61 5.27 21.10
C GLY A 108 0.83 5.80 21.03
N GLU A 109 1.82 4.91 20.88
CA GLU A 109 3.23 5.30 20.72
C GLU A 109 3.47 5.96 19.35
N MET A 110 4.43 6.88 19.31
CA MET A 110 4.89 7.44 18.04
C MET A 110 5.67 6.39 17.23
N ILE A 111 5.42 6.36 15.93
CA ILE A 111 6.07 5.47 14.98
C ILE A 111 6.54 6.25 13.74
N ILE A 112 7.47 5.66 13.00
CA ILE A 112 7.98 6.19 11.73
C ILE A 112 7.67 5.18 10.64
N ILE A 113 7.07 5.64 9.54
CA ILE A 113 6.69 4.82 8.39
C ILE A 113 7.54 5.26 7.20
N HIS A 114 8.29 4.33 6.61
CA HIS A 114 9.09 4.58 5.40
C HIS A 114 8.32 4.14 4.15
N ARG A 115 8.41 4.92 3.07
CA ARG A 115 7.75 4.58 1.80
C ARG A 115 8.28 3.26 1.25
N GLY A 116 7.41 2.47 0.64
CA GLY A 116 7.78 1.20 0.00
C GLY A 116 8.10 0.06 0.98
N GLU A 117 8.13 0.32 2.29
CA GLU A 117 8.40 -0.69 3.31
C GLU A 117 7.13 -1.21 3.98
N THR A 118 7.13 -2.47 4.39
CA THR A 118 6.07 -3.05 5.20
C THR A 118 6.38 -2.85 6.68
N GLY A 119 5.40 -2.40 7.46
CA GLY A 119 5.56 -2.15 8.89
C GLY A 119 6.11 -0.75 9.22
N PHE A 120 6.58 -0.59 10.45
CA PHE A 120 6.97 0.70 11.00
C PHE A 120 8.15 0.56 11.97
N TYR A 121 8.82 1.69 12.22
CA TYR A 121 9.90 1.81 13.20
C TYR A 121 9.41 2.56 14.44
N ARG A 122 10.05 2.30 15.58
CA ARG A 122 9.79 3.05 16.81
C ARG A 122 10.36 4.46 16.70
N CYS A 123 9.60 5.44 17.19
CA CYS A 123 10.08 6.81 17.31
C CYS A 123 10.53 7.07 18.75
N ASN A 124 11.78 7.48 18.93
CA ASN A 124 12.36 7.75 20.26
C ASN A 124 11.77 9.01 20.93
N TYR A 125 11.02 9.84 20.19
CA TYR A 125 10.32 11.01 20.72
C TYR A 125 8.98 10.66 21.38
N SER A 126 8.58 9.39 21.37
CA SER A 126 7.33 8.95 21.98
C SER A 126 7.30 9.28 23.47
N THR A 127 6.17 9.84 23.91
CA THR A 127 5.86 10.09 25.32
C THR A 127 4.89 9.01 25.85
N PRO A 128 4.69 8.91 27.17
CA PRO A 128 3.64 8.07 27.75
C PRO A 128 2.22 8.54 27.45
N ASP A 129 2.03 9.79 27.00
CA ASP A 129 0.73 10.38 26.73
C ASP A 129 0.36 10.25 25.25
N ARG A 130 -0.72 9.52 24.97
CA ARG A 130 -1.22 9.26 23.62
C ARG A 130 -1.70 10.52 22.90
N GLN A 131 -2.35 11.44 23.61
CA GLN A 131 -2.85 12.67 23.03
C GLN A 131 -1.67 13.59 22.67
N ARG A 132 -0.70 13.70 23.59
CA ARG A 132 0.52 14.46 23.33
C ARG A 132 1.32 13.88 22.16
N ASN A 133 1.41 12.55 22.03
CA ASN A 133 2.06 11.92 20.87
C ASN A 133 1.38 12.29 19.56
N ARG A 134 0.04 12.37 19.53
CA ARG A 134 -0.69 12.80 18.33
C ARG A 134 -0.34 14.24 17.96
N GLU A 135 -0.33 15.15 18.93
CA GLU A 135 0.06 16.56 18.72
C GLU A 135 1.48 16.69 18.16
N ILE A 136 2.44 15.95 18.71
CA ILE A 136 3.84 15.95 18.24
C ILE A 136 3.92 15.43 16.79
N VAL A 137 3.19 14.37 16.46
CA VAL A 137 3.17 13.85 15.08
C VAL A 137 2.58 14.88 14.12
N ASP A 138 1.46 15.50 14.48
CA ASP A 138 0.81 16.54 13.66
C ASP A 138 1.76 17.72 13.42
N GLU A 139 2.47 18.15 14.47
CA GLU A 139 3.48 19.20 14.39
C GLU A 139 4.62 18.79 13.43
N LEU A 140 5.25 17.64 13.66
CA LEU A 140 6.40 17.18 12.87
C LEU A 140 6.04 16.97 11.39
N ASN A 141 4.89 16.37 11.10
CA ASN A 141 4.45 16.14 9.72
C ASN A 141 4.09 17.46 9.02
N SER A 142 3.43 18.39 9.71
CA SER A 142 3.10 19.71 9.16
C SER A 142 4.34 20.51 8.76
N HIS A 143 5.43 20.44 9.55
CA HIS A 143 6.69 21.10 9.24
C HIS A 143 7.35 20.64 7.92
N VAL A 144 7.05 19.43 7.47
CA VAL A 144 7.56 18.87 6.20
C VAL A 144 6.48 18.73 5.13
N GLY A 145 5.31 19.36 5.33
CA GLY A 145 4.22 19.40 4.34
C GLY A 145 3.45 18.09 4.17
N ILE A 146 3.53 17.17 5.14
CA ILE A 146 2.80 15.91 5.09
C ILE A 146 1.41 16.13 5.67
N SER A 147 0.38 16.00 4.82
CA SER A 147 -1.02 16.06 5.25
C SER A 147 -1.45 14.79 5.99
N ARG A 148 -2.56 14.84 6.70
CA ARG A 148 -3.10 13.66 7.38
C ARG A 148 -3.58 12.60 6.37
N GLY A 149 -4.06 13.02 5.21
CA GLY A 149 -4.31 12.12 4.08
C GLY A 149 -3.06 11.38 3.61
N MET A 150 -1.92 12.08 3.51
CA MET A 150 -0.63 11.44 3.17
C MET A 150 -0.18 10.46 4.25
N GLU A 151 -0.27 10.82 5.54
CA GLU A 151 0.02 9.91 6.66
C GLU A 151 -0.83 8.64 6.60
N GLU A 152 -2.13 8.79 6.37
CA GLU A 152 -3.09 7.68 6.27
C GLU A 152 -2.76 6.76 5.09
N SER A 153 -2.38 7.34 3.96
CA SER A 153 -1.95 6.60 2.77
C SER A 153 -0.64 5.83 3.03
N MET A 154 0.34 6.43 3.72
CA MET A 154 1.59 5.78 4.12
C MET A 154 1.32 4.62 5.08
N ARG A 155 0.41 4.81 6.03
CA ARG A 155 -0.04 3.76 6.96
C ARG A 155 -0.72 2.61 6.20
N GLY A 156 -1.58 2.92 5.24
CA GLY A 156 -2.22 1.96 4.36
C GLY A 156 -1.21 1.12 3.57
N GLY A 157 -0.24 1.77 2.93
CA GLY A 157 0.83 1.11 2.18
C GLY A 157 1.68 0.19 3.05
N SER A 158 2.08 0.67 4.23
CA SER A 158 2.86 -0.10 5.20
C SER A 158 2.12 -1.33 5.74
N MET A 159 0.81 -1.24 5.95
CA MET A 159 0.02 -2.34 6.53
C MET A 159 -0.50 -3.34 5.48
N PHE A 160 -0.85 -2.87 4.29
CA PHE A 160 -1.64 -3.65 3.32
C PHE A 160 -0.99 -3.78 1.93
N GLY A 161 0.14 -3.10 1.70
CA GLY A 161 0.85 -3.08 0.42
C GLY A 161 0.69 -1.75 -0.31
N TRP A 162 1.79 -1.28 -0.91
CA TRP A 162 1.89 0.01 -1.58
C TRP A 162 1.21 0.08 -2.96
N ASP A 163 0.81 -1.07 -3.51
CA ASP A 163 0.02 -1.19 -4.74
C ASP A 163 -1.49 -0.99 -4.52
N LYS A 164 -1.94 -0.95 -3.26
CA LYS A 164 -3.36 -0.89 -2.93
C LYS A 164 -3.92 0.53 -3.02
N PRO A 165 -5.23 0.70 -3.31
CA PRO A 165 -5.88 2.02 -3.28
C PRO A 165 -5.75 2.73 -1.93
N ILE A 166 -5.73 1.98 -0.82
CA ILE A 166 -5.51 2.53 0.53
C ILE A 166 -4.12 3.14 0.71
N ALA A 167 -3.16 2.79 -0.16
CA ALA A 167 -1.87 3.42 -0.16
C ALA A 167 -1.87 4.73 -0.97
N ASN A 168 -2.82 5.01 -1.85
CA ASN A 168 -2.73 6.18 -2.72
C ASN A 168 -3.15 7.49 -1.99
N PRO A 169 -2.27 8.50 -1.82
CA PRO A 169 -2.62 9.76 -1.15
C PRO A 169 -3.75 10.54 -1.82
N GLU A 170 -3.92 10.41 -3.14
CA GLU A 170 -5.03 11.07 -3.86
C GLU A 170 -6.41 10.54 -3.46
N ASN A 171 -6.46 9.33 -2.88
CA ASN A 171 -7.70 8.75 -2.36
C ASN A 171 -8.09 9.32 -0.99
N TYR A 172 -7.40 10.35 -0.50
CA TYR A 172 -7.67 10.98 0.78
C TYR A 172 -7.92 12.49 0.63
N GLU A 173 -8.73 13.03 1.53
CA GLU A 173 -8.78 14.45 1.84
C GLU A 173 -7.60 14.84 2.75
N GLU A 174 -7.31 16.14 2.85
CA GLU A 174 -6.19 16.63 3.68
C GLU A 174 -6.30 16.23 5.16
N ASP A 175 -7.52 16.07 5.67
CA ASP A 175 -7.82 15.73 7.06
C ASP A 175 -7.69 14.22 7.38
N GLY A 176 -7.30 13.40 6.41
CA GLY A 176 -7.16 11.96 6.55
C GLY A 176 -8.40 11.14 6.21
N THR A 177 -9.51 11.79 5.87
CA THR A 177 -10.72 11.09 5.45
C THR A 177 -10.50 10.48 4.07
N MET A 178 -10.72 9.17 3.94
CA MET A 178 -10.69 8.53 2.63
C MET A 178 -11.83 9.08 1.77
N ARG A 179 -11.50 9.57 0.58
CA ARG A 179 -12.47 9.96 -0.45
C ARG A 179 -13.33 8.74 -0.73
N LYS A 180 -14.64 8.89 -0.51
CA LYS A 180 -15.57 7.87 -0.98
C LYS A 180 -15.43 7.82 -2.50
N SER A 181 -15.07 6.65 -3.04
CA SER A 181 -15.17 6.43 -4.47
C SER A 181 -16.59 6.80 -4.86
N ASN A 182 -16.74 7.73 -5.78
CA ASN A 182 -18.05 8.05 -6.30
C ASN A 182 -18.60 6.74 -6.89
N PRO A 183 -19.71 6.17 -6.39
CA PRO A 183 -20.30 4.99 -7.03
C PRO A 183 -20.65 5.28 -8.51
N TYR A 184 -20.79 6.57 -8.87
CA TYR A 184 -20.96 7.07 -10.25
C TYR A 184 -19.64 7.36 -11.00
N ASP A 185 -18.50 6.83 -10.55
CA ASP A 185 -17.25 6.92 -11.29
C ASP A 185 -17.38 6.15 -12.62
N ARG A 186 -17.25 6.84 -13.76
CA ARG A 186 -17.35 6.20 -15.07
C ARG A 186 -16.34 5.06 -15.23
N THR A 187 -15.18 5.15 -14.59
CA THR A 187 -14.18 4.06 -14.61
C THR A 187 -14.65 2.84 -13.83
N PHE A 188 -15.48 3.02 -12.79
CA PHE A 188 -16.14 1.94 -12.07
C PHE A 188 -17.18 1.26 -12.96
N ALA A 189 -18.08 2.02 -13.58
CA ALA A 189 -19.08 1.47 -14.49
C ALA A 189 -18.45 0.73 -15.68
N GLU A 190 -17.38 1.28 -16.27
CA GLU A 190 -16.60 0.61 -17.34
C GLU A 190 -15.97 -0.70 -16.86
N ARG A 191 -15.36 -0.71 -15.67
CA ARG A 191 -14.82 -1.95 -15.08
C ARG A 191 -15.90 -2.97 -14.79
N MET A 192 -17.08 -2.54 -14.34
CA MET A 192 -18.23 -3.42 -14.12
C MET A 192 -18.73 -4.02 -15.43
N LYS A 193 -18.84 -3.21 -16.49
CA LYS A 193 -19.17 -3.68 -17.85
C LYS A 193 -18.16 -4.72 -18.37
N GLN A 194 -16.87 -4.52 -18.10
CA GLN A 194 -15.81 -5.48 -18.46
C GLN A 194 -15.86 -6.77 -17.63
N ASN A 195 -16.11 -6.64 -16.32
CA ASN A 195 -16.14 -7.79 -15.41
C ASN A 195 -17.41 -8.61 -15.57
N TYR A 196 -18.54 -8.01 -15.91
CA TYR A 196 -19.84 -8.65 -16.05
C TYR A 196 -20.46 -8.36 -17.42
N PRO A 197 -19.86 -8.87 -18.52
CA PRO A 197 -20.46 -8.76 -19.83
C PRO A 197 -21.81 -9.49 -19.90
N VAL A 198 -22.63 -9.11 -20.87
CA VAL A 198 -23.92 -9.78 -21.16
C VAL A 198 -23.72 -11.29 -21.27
N GLY A 199 -24.58 -12.05 -20.60
CA GLY A 199 -24.51 -13.52 -20.55
C GLY A 199 -23.68 -14.07 -19.38
N THR A 200 -23.04 -13.23 -18.56
CA THR A 200 -22.36 -13.69 -17.35
C THR A 200 -23.37 -14.34 -16.41
N LYS A 201 -23.11 -15.59 -16.00
CA LYS A 201 -23.87 -16.26 -14.95
C LYS A 201 -23.37 -15.81 -13.59
N LEU A 202 -24.29 -15.52 -12.67
CA LEU A 202 -23.97 -15.16 -11.30
C LEU A 202 -24.89 -15.84 -10.30
N VAL A 203 -24.47 -15.84 -9.04
CA VAL A 203 -25.21 -16.35 -7.89
C VAL A 203 -25.34 -15.22 -6.88
N LEU A 204 -26.57 -14.98 -6.42
CA LEU A 204 -26.85 -14.00 -5.36
C LEU A 204 -26.45 -14.57 -3.99
N ASP A 205 -25.59 -13.86 -3.26
CA ASP A 205 -25.15 -14.26 -1.93
C ASP A 205 -25.90 -13.52 -0.82
N GLN A 206 -26.19 -12.23 -1.05
CA GLN A 206 -26.92 -11.39 -0.12
C GLN A 206 -27.50 -10.19 -0.86
N LEU A 207 -28.77 -9.88 -0.58
CA LEU A 207 -29.44 -8.66 -1.05
C LEU A 207 -29.68 -7.75 0.15
N TYR A 208 -29.39 -6.45 0.02
CA TYR A 208 -29.65 -5.48 1.08
C TYR A 208 -30.76 -4.51 0.67
N ASP A 209 -31.96 -5.06 0.38
CA ASP A 209 -33.16 -4.31 0.02
C ASP A 209 -34.32 -4.68 0.96
N PRO A 210 -34.87 -3.74 1.77
CA PRO A 210 -35.97 -4.02 2.68
C PRO A 210 -37.33 -4.25 1.99
N TYR A 211 -37.43 -4.08 0.68
CA TYR A 211 -38.66 -4.23 -0.10
C TYR A 211 -38.63 -5.43 -1.06
N CYS A 212 -37.49 -6.13 -1.18
CA CYS A 212 -37.33 -7.24 -2.11
C CYS A 212 -36.71 -8.46 -1.40
N ASP A 213 -37.45 -9.57 -1.35
CA ASP A 213 -36.95 -10.84 -0.82
C ASP A 213 -36.56 -11.79 -1.97
N LEU A 214 -35.33 -11.64 -2.47
CA LEU A 214 -34.76 -12.65 -3.36
C LEU A 214 -34.05 -13.75 -2.55
N PRO A 215 -34.27 -15.04 -2.88
CA PRO A 215 -33.59 -16.13 -2.20
C PRO A 215 -32.08 -16.10 -2.44
N ILE A 216 -31.31 -16.31 -1.37
CA ILE A 216 -29.87 -16.52 -1.46
C ILE A 216 -29.61 -17.81 -2.26
N GLY A 217 -28.57 -17.79 -3.11
CA GLY A 217 -28.23 -18.86 -4.03
C GLY A 217 -28.97 -18.79 -5.37
N LEU A 218 -29.88 -17.83 -5.55
CA LEU A 218 -30.60 -17.64 -6.80
C LEU A 218 -29.63 -17.27 -7.91
N LYS A 219 -29.68 -18.02 -9.01
CA LYS A 219 -28.82 -17.76 -10.16
C LYS A 219 -29.47 -16.76 -11.09
N GLY A 220 -28.63 -15.94 -11.71
CA GLY A 220 -29.04 -14.95 -12.68
C GLY A 220 -28.09 -14.85 -13.85
N ILE A 221 -28.59 -14.33 -14.96
CA ILE A 221 -27.83 -14.04 -16.16
C ILE A 221 -27.83 -12.53 -16.37
N VAL A 222 -26.63 -11.95 -16.48
CA VAL A 222 -26.45 -10.52 -16.72
C VAL A 222 -27.00 -10.14 -18.09
N GLN A 223 -27.91 -9.16 -18.12
CA GLN A 223 -28.46 -8.57 -19.34
C GLN A 223 -27.67 -7.36 -19.80
N HIS A 224 -27.31 -6.48 -18.87
CA HIS A 224 -26.45 -5.33 -19.11
C HIS A 224 -25.95 -4.74 -17.79
N VAL A 225 -24.93 -3.89 -17.88
CA VAL A 225 -24.49 -3.04 -16.78
C VAL A 225 -24.72 -1.60 -17.22
N ASP A 226 -25.42 -0.81 -16.40
CA ASP A 226 -25.75 0.57 -16.73
C ASP A 226 -24.54 1.53 -16.54
N ASP A 227 -24.75 2.82 -16.81
CA ASP A 227 -23.70 3.84 -16.75
C ASP A 227 -23.28 4.22 -15.32
N ILE A 228 -23.93 3.65 -14.31
CA ILE A 228 -23.61 3.83 -12.90
C ILE A 228 -23.04 2.55 -12.27
N GLY A 229 -22.92 1.46 -13.06
CA GLY A 229 -22.29 0.21 -12.63
C GLY A 229 -23.25 -0.81 -12.00
N THR A 230 -24.56 -0.58 -12.03
CA THR A 230 -25.56 -1.56 -11.57
C THR A 230 -25.64 -2.73 -12.55
N VAL A 231 -25.63 -3.94 -12.03
CA VAL A 231 -25.66 -5.18 -12.83
C VAL A 231 -27.10 -5.67 -12.96
N HIS A 232 -27.72 -5.41 -14.11
CA HIS A 232 -29.11 -5.83 -14.39
C HIS A 232 -29.14 -7.28 -14.84
N CYS A 233 -29.91 -8.11 -14.14
CA CYS A 233 -29.93 -9.56 -14.33
C CYS A 233 -31.34 -10.07 -14.59
N ILE A 234 -31.47 -11.19 -15.30
CA ILE A 234 -32.66 -12.03 -15.25
C ILE A 234 -32.34 -13.23 -14.37
N PHE A 235 -33.05 -13.36 -13.26
CA PHE A 235 -32.92 -14.48 -12.34
C PHE A 235 -33.79 -15.67 -12.77
N GLU A 236 -33.44 -16.87 -12.31
CA GLU A 236 -34.16 -18.12 -12.61
C GLU A 236 -35.63 -18.09 -12.18
N ASN A 237 -35.98 -17.29 -11.17
CA ASN A 237 -37.37 -17.09 -10.73
C ASN A 237 -38.15 -16.07 -11.60
N GLY A 238 -37.55 -15.55 -12.67
CA GLY A 238 -38.13 -14.55 -13.56
C GLY A 238 -37.96 -13.09 -13.10
N SER A 239 -37.36 -12.84 -11.92
CA SER A 239 -37.08 -11.47 -11.46
C SER A 239 -36.02 -10.78 -12.33
N THR A 240 -36.11 -9.45 -12.43
CA THR A 240 -35.23 -8.60 -13.25
C THR A 240 -34.42 -7.58 -12.46
N LEU A 241 -34.21 -7.82 -11.15
CA LEU A 241 -33.59 -6.86 -10.25
C LEU A 241 -32.14 -6.51 -10.65
N GLY A 242 -31.79 -5.23 -10.52
CA GLY A 242 -30.42 -4.75 -10.63
C GLY A 242 -29.65 -4.96 -9.32
N LEU A 243 -28.44 -5.52 -9.41
CA LEU A 243 -27.54 -5.70 -8.27
C LEU A 243 -26.54 -4.55 -8.20
N ILE A 244 -26.40 -3.95 -7.01
CA ILE A 244 -25.52 -2.81 -6.74
C ILE A 244 -24.20 -3.33 -6.16
N PRO A 245 -23.08 -3.29 -6.89
CA PRO A 245 -21.81 -3.79 -6.38
C PRO A 245 -21.31 -2.92 -5.22
N GLY A 246 -21.04 -3.57 -4.09
CA GLY A 246 -20.63 -2.91 -2.84
C GLY A 246 -21.75 -2.79 -1.81
N GLU A 247 -23.01 -2.84 -2.25
CA GLU A 247 -24.18 -2.96 -1.36
C GLU A 247 -24.68 -4.41 -1.33
N ASP A 248 -24.89 -5.00 -2.51
CA ASP A 248 -25.26 -6.41 -2.66
C ASP A 248 -24.03 -7.31 -2.73
N ARG A 249 -24.21 -8.57 -2.32
CA ARG A 249 -23.17 -9.62 -2.44
C ARG A 249 -23.59 -10.65 -3.48
N PHE A 250 -22.71 -10.88 -4.44
CA PHE A 250 -22.89 -11.87 -5.49
C PHE A 250 -21.53 -12.26 -6.07
N HIS A 251 -21.47 -13.43 -6.70
CA HIS A 251 -20.27 -13.92 -7.38
C HIS A 251 -20.62 -14.53 -8.74
N LYS A 252 -19.62 -14.68 -9.62
CA LYS A 252 -19.81 -15.37 -10.90
C LYS A 252 -20.00 -16.86 -10.66
N ASP A 253 -20.97 -17.46 -11.33
CA ASP A 253 -21.18 -18.91 -11.34
C ASP A 253 -20.12 -19.56 -12.25
N VAL A 254 -18.91 -19.69 -11.70
CA VAL A 254 -17.86 -20.50 -12.31
C VAL A 254 -18.17 -21.95 -11.98
N GLU A 255 -18.80 -22.65 -12.93
CA GLU A 255 -18.80 -24.11 -12.93
C GLU A 255 -17.34 -24.55 -12.78
N LYS A 256 -16.98 -25.11 -11.62
CA LYS A 256 -15.73 -25.87 -11.51
C LYS A 256 -15.86 -26.96 -12.56
N MET A 257 -15.00 -26.92 -13.59
CA MET A 257 -14.82 -28.07 -14.46
C MET A 257 -14.43 -29.22 -13.55
N ALA A 258 -15.41 -30.07 -13.27
CA ALA A 258 -15.21 -31.32 -12.56
C ALA A 258 -14.16 -32.11 -13.33
N GLU A 259 -13.21 -32.65 -12.57
CA GLU A 259 -12.21 -33.60 -13.03
C GLU A 259 -12.93 -34.79 -13.69
N ASN A 260 -13.18 -34.71 -14.99
CA ASN A 260 -13.42 -35.89 -15.83
C ASN A 260 -12.06 -36.51 -16.13
N LEU A 261 -11.47 -37.17 -15.14
CA LEU A 261 -10.51 -38.23 -15.39
C LEU A 261 -11.33 -39.53 -15.46
N PRO A 262 -11.34 -40.25 -16.60
CA PRO A 262 -11.98 -41.55 -16.65
C PRO A 262 -11.22 -42.51 -15.75
N GLU A 263 -11.92 -43.10 -14.78
CA GLU A 263 -11.56 -44.37 -14.16
C GLU A 263 -11.73 -45.47 -15.21
N GLU A 264 -10.65 -46.18 -15.52
CA GLU A 264 -10.56 -47.59 -15.99
C GLU A 264 -9.12 -47.79 -16.55
N ALA A 265 -8.36 -48.86 -16.30
CA ALA A 265 -8.60 -50.12 -15.62
C ALA A 265 -7.24 -50.73 -15.18
N GLU A 266 -7.26 -51.52 -14.11
CA GLU A 266 -6.18 -52.43 -13.74
C GLU A 266 -6.11 -53.65 -14.69
N GLU A 267 -4.92 -54.25 -14.74
CA GLU A 267 -4.60 -55.65 -15.06
C GLU A 267 -4.27 -56.01 -16.52
N TYR A 268 -3.01 -56.40 -16.78
CA TYR A 268 -2.59 -57.75 -17.20
C TYR A 268 -1.08 -57.79 -17.55
N GLY A 269 -0.37 -58.80 -17.02
CA GLY A 269 0.68 -59.49 -17.80
C GLY A 269 2.11 -59.43 -17.27
N GLU A 270 2.49 -60.48 -16.54
CA GLU A 270 3.86 -60.93 -16.30
C GLU A 270 4.69 -61.17 -17.58
N GLU A 271 6.01 -61.13 -17.37
CA GLU A 271 7.11 -61.81 -18.09
C GLU A 271 7.32 -61.62 -19.61
N ARG A 272 8.48 -61.04 -19.95
CA ARG A 272 9.43 -61.69 -20.86
C ARG A 272 10.89 -61.46 -20.44
N VAL A 273 11.52 -62.56 -20.06
CA VAL A 273 12.97 -62.80 -20.12
C VAL A 273 13.46 -62.61 -21.56
N ILE A 274 14.50 -61.81 -21.76
CA ILE A 274 15.45 -62.01 -22.86
C ILE A 274 16.88 -61.93 -22.33
N HIS A 275 17.55 -63.08 -22.45
CA HIS A 275 18.99 -63.24 -22.44
C HIS A 275 19.65 -62.31 -23.45
N GLU A 276 20.79 -61.72 -23.09
CA GLU A 276 21.90 -61.58 -24.03
C GLU A 276 23.23 -61.78 -23.29
N GLN A 277 23.88 -62.90 -23.64
CA GLN A 277 25.30 -63.16 -23.41
C GLN A 277 26.08 -62.48 -24.54
N GLY A 278 27.29 -61.99 -24.27
CA GLY A 278 28.27 -61.81 -25.35
C GLY A 278 29.43 -60.86 -25.07
N LEU A 279 30.50 -61.45 -24.53
CA LEU A 279 31.92 -61.03 -24.54
C LEU A 279 32.38 -59.92 -23.58
#